data_AF-A0A368XFV6-F1
#
_entry.id   AF-A0A368XFV6-F1
#
_cell.length_a   1.000
_cell.length_b   1.000
_cell.length_c   1.000
_cell.angle_alpha   90.00
_cell.angle_beta   90.00
_cell.angle_gamma   90.00
#
_symmetry.space_group_name_H-M   'P 1'
#
loop_
_entity.id
_entity.type
_entity.pdbx_description
1 polymer ?
#
loop_
_entity_poly.entity_id
_entity_poly.type
_entity_poly.pdbx_seq_one_letter_code
_entity_poly.pdbx_strand_id
1 'polypeptide(L)'
;MAGGLGFKGFTAVVVLAASLLPGIGNAFQVLPRISDVDRKLTSVGTNQWVDGLGIWLVGNALPMIKNPLHEAITLNALGCSVQAGSEAECVTVAAIKQHQVLLYGVRWPDDPPFALNRSDPPRTSSCNPAVTLRSTAQPKCWATLFSDAAATAKINLKKDPASPAFGPGDYLLYRSHFGDLQFFHAMAAHDGELAAVAQRRMKSWAQFLWGIATKTLPTGKFVRDLEPAALGEYFPGDITATNLLATGIVEVRKDLSHVAMGALLHMVQDSFSQAHSGRGAETGAMCPGSPRFAQPGRIERFYSYAGQAGSAHDREDTFASLNVHTLQVSPTVVDASKGFLALWNEGASWDEAEKLFDCVFALQAPGAAAGPGPFVN
;
A
#
# COMPACT_ATOMS: atom_id res chain seq x y z
N MET A 1 63.13 49.44 -22.77
CA MET A 1 62.00 50.40 -22.77
C MET A 1 60.73 49.63 -23.12
N ALA A 2 59.65 49.90 -22.37
CA ALA A 2 58.23 49.51 -22.53
C ALA A 2 57.89 48.53 -23.68
N GLY A 3 57.21 47.41 -23.48
CA GLY A 3 56.01 47.19 -22.65
C GLY A 3 54.93 46.60 -23.59
N GLY A 4 54.25 45.54 -23.18
CA GLY A 4 53.16 44.96 -23.99
C GLY A 4 52.81 43.53 -23.59
N LEU A 5 51.86 43.40 -22.67
CA LEU A 5 51.22 42.13 -22.32
C LEU A 5 50.46 41.58 -23.54
N GLY A 6 50.67 40.30 -23.86
CA GLY A 6 49.89 39.55 -24.83
C GLY A 6 49.65 38.12 -24.34
N PHE A 7 48.56 37.91 -23.60
CA PHE A 7 48.05 36.59 -23.22
C PHE A 7 47.64 35.80 -24.47
N LYS A 8 48.27 34.62 -24.68
CA LYS A 8 47.85 33.56 -25.60
C LYS A 8 48.31 32.23 -24.99
N GLY A 9 47.55 31.18 -24.80
CA GLY A 9 46.12 30.94 -24.82
C GLY A 9 45.95 29.60 -24.09
N PHE A 10 45.10 29.55 -23.05
CA PHE A 10 44.71 28.29 -22.44
C PHE A 10 43.42 27.85 -23.13
N THR A 11 43.50 26.73 -23.84
CA THR A 11 42.34 26.04 -24.40
C THR A 11 41.52 25.50 -23.23
N ALA A 12 40.53 26.26 -22.79
CA ALA A 12 39.53 25.76 -21.86
C ALA A 12 38.62 24.78 -22.60
N VAL A 13 38.84 23.48 -22.37
CA VAL A 13 37.87 22.44 -22.73
C VAL A 13 36.62 22.71 -21.88
N VAL A 14 35.60 23.28 -22.51
CA VAL A 14 34.25 23.32 -21.93
C VAL A 14 33.75 21.89 -21.94
N VAL A 15 33.94 21.19 -20.81
CA VAL A 15 33.16 20.00 -20.50
C VAL A 15 31.73 20.51 -20.27
N LEU A 16 30.88 20.37 -21.29
CA LEU A 16 29.44 20.34 -21.06
C LEU A 16 29.18 19.17 -20.12
N ALA A 17 29.18 19.44 -18.82
CA ALA A 17 28.49 18.60 -17.86
C ALA A 17 27.02 18.67 -18.27
N ALA A 18 26.60 17.70 -19.08
CA ALA A 18 25.19 17.40 -19.26
C ALA A 18 24.65 17.17 -17.86
N SER A 19 23.96 18.17 -17.34
CA SER A 19 23.20 18.11 -16.12
C SER A 19 22.23 16.95 -16.28
N LEU A 20 22.61 15.80 -15.71
CA LEU A 20 21.73 14.69 -15.45
C LEU A 20 20.59 15.26 -14.61
N LEU A 21 19.49 15.58 -15.28
CA LEU A 21 18.22 15.83 -14.61
C LEU A 21 18.00 14.65 -13.66
N PRO A 22 17.71 14.88 -12.37
CA PRO A 22 17.40 13.79 -11.45
C PRO A 22 16.25 13.00 -12.07
N GLY A 23 16.49 11.71 -12.30
CA GLY A 23 15.52 10.78 -12.82
C GLY A 23 14.23 10.90 -12.00
N ILE A 24 13.12 10.95 -12.72
CA ILE A 24 11.76 10.93 -12.19
C ILE A 24 11.70 9.86 -11.10
N GLY A 25 11.35 10.26 -9.86
CA GLY A 25 11.28 9.36 -8.71
C GLY A 25 10.40 8.16 -9.03
N ASN A 26 10.97 6.96 -9.00
CA ASN A 26 10.25 5.71 -9.20
C ASN A 26 9.63 5.29 -7.87
N ALA A 27 8.63 6.06 -7.43
CA ALA A 27 7.62 5.53 -6.52
C ALA A 27 7.07 4.26 -7.13
N PHE A 28 6.83 3.22 -6.32
CA PHE A 28 6.03 2.01 -6.58
C PHE A 28 6.79 0.70 -6.47
N GLN A 29 6.46 -0.03 -5.41
CA GLN A 29 6.90 -1.40 -5.19
C GLN A 29 6.11 -2.41 -6.02
N VAL A 30 4.92 -2.01 -6.50
CA VAL A 30 4.06 -2.78 -7.40
C VAL A 30 4.32 -2.51 -8.89
N LEU A 31 5.43 -1.83 -9.24
CA LEU A 31 5.81 -1.72 -10.65
C LEU A 31 6.15 -3.11 -11.22
N PRO A 32 5.45 -3.56 -12.27
CA PRO A 32 5.83 -4.76 -12.98
C PRO A 32 7.19 -4.57 -13.65
N ARG A 33 8.09 -5.55 -13.48
CA ARG A 33 9.18 -5.70 -14.44
C ARG A 33 8.54 -6.07 -15.77
N ILE A 34 8.56 -5.14 -16.71
CA ILE A 34 8.08 -5.38 -18.07
C ILE A 34 9.02 -6.41 -18.69
N SER A 35 8.56 -7.64 -18.89
CA SER A 35 9.30 -8.67 -19.62
C SER A 35 8.72 -8.83 -21.03
N ASP A 36 9.47 -9.43 -21.96
CA ASP A 36 9.01 -9.68 -23.34
C ASP A 36 7.71 -10.50 -23.44
N VAL A 37 7.29 -11.15 -22.34
CA VAL A 37 6.02 -11.88 -22.20
C VAL A 37 4.82 -10.92 -22.17
N ASP A 38 4.96 -9.70 -21.63
CA ASP A 38 3.89 -8.70 -21.55
C ASP A 38 3.43 -8.21 -22.93
N ARG A 39 4.35 -8.22 -23.91
CA ARG A 39 4.04 -7.88 -25.31
C ARG A 39 3.17 -8.95 -25.99
N LYS A 40 3.18 -10.20 -25.52
CA LYS A 40 2.36 -11.29 -26.04
C LYS A 40 1.00 -11.41 -25.35
N LEU A 41 0.89 -11.03 -24.07
CA LEU A 41 -0.39 -11.04 -23.33
C LEU A 41 -1.30 -9.86 -23.69
N THR A 42 -0.73 -8.71 -24.05
CA THR A 42 -1.49 -7.55 -24.54
C THR A 42 -2.25 -7.81 -25.85
N SER A 43 -1.83 -8.79 -26.66
CA SER A 43 -2.57 -9.22 -27.86
C SER A 43 -3.74 -10.18 -27.58
N VAL A 44 -3.91 -10.65 -26.35
CA VAL A 44 -5.00 -11.57 -25.95
C VAL A 44 -6.21 -10.82 -25.37
N GLY A 45 -6.05 -9.53 -25.06
CA GLY A 45 -7.01 -8.66 -24.38
C GLY A 45 -8.22 -8.18 -25.19
N THR A 46 -8.73 -9.00 -26.11
CA THR A 46 -9.98 -8.74 -26.85
C THR A 46 -11.15 -9.61 -26.38
N ASN A 47 -10.94 -10.55 -25.44
CA ASN A 47 -11.99 -11.47 -24.95
C ASN A 47 -12.17 -11.42 -23.42
N GLN A 48 -13.26 -10.77 -22.98
CA GLN A 48 -13.61 -10.50 -21.58
C GLN A 48 -13.68 -11.75 -20.66
N TRP A 49 -13.93 -12.94 -21.22
CA TRP A 49 -14.01 -14.19 -20.47
C TRP A 49 -12.65 -14.86 -20.24
N VAL A 50 -11.65 -14.51 -21.05
CA VAL A 50 -10.30 -15.14 -21.04
C VAL A 50 -9.32 -14.32 -20.19
N ASP A 51 -9.59 -13.04 -19.95
CA ASP A 51 -8.69 -12.12 -19.24
C ASP A 51 -8.51 -12.45 -17.74
N GLY A 52 -9.58 -12.89 -17.06
CA GLY A 52 -9.52 -13.30 -15.64
C GLY A 52 -8.71 -14.60 -15.47
N LEU A 53 -9.12 -15.62 -16.21
CA LEU A 53 -8.52 -16.96 -16.18
C LEU A 53 -7.09 -16.96 -16.70
N GLY A 54 -6.81 -16.24 -17.80
CA GLY A 54 -5.50 -16.20 -18.44
C GLY A 54 -4.46 -15.46 -17.60
N ILE A 55 -4.80 -14.32 -16.99
CA ILE A 55 -3.84 -13.56 -16.18
C ILE A 55 -3.65 -14.21 -14.80
N TRP A 56 -4.69 -14.85 -14.24
CA TRP A 56 -4.59 -15.61 -12.99
C TRP A 56 -3.85 -16.96 -13.15
N LEU A 57 -4.03 -17.68 -14.28
CA LEU A 57 -3.36 -18.97 -14.54
C LEU A 57 -1.96 -18.82 -15.17
N VAL A 58 -1.70 -17.79 -15.99
CA VAL A 58 -0.43 -17.58 -16.70
C VAL A 58 0.51 -16.63 -15.94
N GLY A 59 -0.04 -15.74 -15.10
CA GLY A 59 0.67 -14.69 -14.37
C GLY A 59 1.34 -15.15 -13.07
N ASN A 60 2.37 -16.00 -13.20
CA ASN A 60 3.41 -16.22 -12.21
C ASN A 60 4.16 -14.90 -11.93
N ALA A 61 3.59 -14.01 -11.10
CA ALA A 61 4.13 -12.68 -10.78
C ALA A 61 5.38 -12.69 -9.87
N LEU A 62 6.27 -13.66 -10.02
CA LEU A 62 7.57 -13.68 -9.32
C LEU A 62 8.59 -12.70 -9.92
N PRO A 63 8.64 -12.44 -11.24
CA PRO A 63 9.51 -11.41 -11.78
C PRO A 63 8.88 -10.01 -11.74
N MET A 64 7.59 -9.86 -11.40
CA MET A 64 6.81 -8.62 -11.66
C MET A 64 6.62 -7.71 -10.45
N ILE A 65 7.36 -7.88 -9.36
CA ILE A 65 7.30 -6.99 -8.19
C ILE A 65 8.72 -6.55 -7.89
N LYS A 66 8.93 -5.24 -7.74
CA LYS A 66 10.28 -4.67 -7.57
C LYS A 66 10.88 -5.09 -6.22
N ASN A 67 10.05 -5.15 -5.16
CA ASN A 67 10.37 -5.67 -3.82
C ASN A 67 9.10 -6.30 -3.18
N PRO A 68 8.96 -7.63 -3.09
CA PRO A 68 7.80 -8.28 -2.46
C PRO A 68 7.91 -8.27 -0.93
N LEU A 69 8.03 -7.08 -0.35
CA LEU A 69 8.30 -6.88 1.08
C LEU A 69 7.13 -7.39 1.94
N HIS A 70 5.92 -6.94 1.64
CA HIS A 70 4.71 -7.33 2.37
C HIS A 70 4.42 -8.82 2.27
N GLU A 71 4.68 -9.42 1.11
CA GLU A 71 4.58 -10.87 0.93
C GLU A 71 5.62 -11.62 1.75
N ALA A 72 6.86 -11.13 1.82
CA ALA A 72 7.91 -11.72 2.64
C ALA A 72 7.54 -11.70 4.14
N ILE A 73 7.08 -10.55 4.65
CA ILE A 73 6.61 -10.42 6.04
C ILE A 73 5.45 -11.38 6.30
N THR A 74 4.48 -11.43 5.39
CA THR A 74 3.31 -12.31 5.50
C THR A 74 3.70 -13.78 5.48
N LEU A 75 4.59 -14.20 4.58
CA LEU A 75 5.06 -15.59 4.49
C LEU A 75 5.88 -15.99 5.72
N ASN A 76 6.70 -15.08 6.25
CA ASN A 76 7.39 -15.30 7.52
C ASN A 76 6.38 -15.47 8.68
N ALA A 77 5.35 -14.63 8.70
CA ALA A 77 4.26 -14.74 9.67
C ALA A 77 3.45 -16.05 9.55
N LEU A 78 3.36 -16.63 8.35
CA LEU A 78 2.69 -17.92 8.09
C LEU A 78 3.54 -19.16 8.43
N GLY A 79 4.78 -18.97 8.87
CA GLY A 79 5.65 -20.06 9.35
C GLY A 79 6.94 -20.25 8.56
N CYS A 80 7.22 -19.45 7.53
CA CYS A 80 8.55 -19.40 6.94
C CYS A 80 9.54 -18.81 7.96
N SER A 81 10.26 -19.67 8.67
CA SER A 81 11.20 -19.25 9.71
C SER A 81 12.58 -19.05 9.11
N VAL A 82 12.96 -17.80 8.89
CA VAL A 82 14.28 -17.38 8.41
C VAL A 82 14.95 -16.49 9.45
N GLN A 83 16.27 -16.32 9.33
CA GLN A 83 16.99 -15.38 10.19
C GLN A 83 16.48 -13.95 9.95
N ALA A 84 16.50 -13.11 10.98
CA ALA A 84 16.16 -11.70 10.84
C ALA A 84 17.08 -11.07 9.79
N GLY A 85 16.48 -10.38 8.81
CA GLY A 85 17.17 -9.80 7.67
C GLY A 85 17.26 -10.70 6.43
N SER A 86 16.74 -11.93 6.49
CA SER A 86 16.66 -12.90 5.39
C SER A 86 15.22 -13.12 4.90
N GLU A 87 14.28 -12.22 5.19
CA GLU A 87 12.85 -12.39 4.92
C GLU A 87 12.55 -12.60 3.42
N ALA A 88 13.39 -12.07 2.52
CA ALA A 88 13.30 -12.31 1.08
C ALA A 88 13.35 -13.81 0.71
N GLU A 89 14.02 -14.65 1.51
CA GLU A 89 14.11 -16.10 1.28
C GLU A 89 12.74 -16.81 1.42
N CYS A 90 11.78 -16.18 2.10
CA CYS A 90 10.42 -16.72 2.21
C CYS A 90 9.64 -16.67 0.90
N VAL A 91 10.04 -15.79 -0.03
CA VAL A 91 9.31 -15.55 -1.29
C VAL A 91 9.72 -16.58 -2.34
N THR A 92 9.20 -17.80 -2.21
CA THR A 92 9.40 -18.89 -3.17
C THR A 92 8.19 -19.11 -4.07
N VAL A 93 8.39 -19.75 -5.23
CA VAL A 93 7.29 -20.16 -6.14
C VAL A 93 6.25 -20.99 -5.40
N ALA A 94 6.70 -21.94 -4.59
CA ALA A 94 5.82 -22.84 -3.85
C ALA A 94 4.99 -22.07 -2.82
N ALA A 95 5.64 -21.21 -2.03
CA ALA A 95 4.97 -20.41 -1.01
C ALA A 95 3.94 -19.43 -1.61
N ILE A 96 4.31 -18.75 -2.71
CA ILE A 96 3.39 -17.84 -3.41
C ILE A 96 2.18 -18.59 -3.95
N LYS A 97 2.39 -19.76 -4.57
CA LYS A 97 1.29 -20.57 -5.09
C LYS A 97 0.38 -21.07 -3.96
N GLN A 98 0.96 -21.47 -2.84
CA GLN A 98 0.23 -21.96 -1.67
C GLN A 98 -0.64 -20.86 -1.03
N HIS A 99 -0.12 -19.63 -0.94
CA HIS A 99 -0.79 -18.52 -0.25
C HIS A 99 -1.35 -17.45 -1.20
N GLN A 100 -1.55 -17.80 -2.48
CA GLN A 100 -1.82 -16.86 -3.58
C GLN A 100 -2.95 -15.85 -3.32
N VAL A 101 -4.06 -16.27 -2.70
CA VAL A 101 -5.22 -15.40 -2.47
C VAL A 101 -4.95 -14.44 -1.32
N LEU A 102 -4.30 -14.92 -0.26
CA LEU A 102 -3.90 -14.08 0.86
C LEU A 102 -2.89 -13.03 0.40
N LEU A 103 -1.87 -13.43 -0.38
CA LEU A 103 -0.88 -12.49 -0.95
C LEU A 103 -1.47 -11.55 -2.00
N TYR A 104 -2.55 -11.94 -2.69
CA TYR A 104 -3.32 -10.98 -3.47
C TYR A 104 -3.98 -9.93 -2.58
N GLY A 105 -4.60 -10.33 -1.47
CA GLY A 105 -5.13 -9.41 -0.47
C GLY A 105 -4.08 -8.46 0.09
N VAL A 106 -2.87 -8.97 0.36
CA VAL A 106 -1.73 -8.16 0.81
C VAL A 106 -1.39 -7.09 -0.21
N ARG A 107 -1.33 -7.39 -1.50
CA ARG A 107 -1.04 -6.38 -2.55
C ARG A 107 -2.18 -5.43 -2.86
N TRP A 108 -3.40 -5.77 -2.44
CA TRP A 108 -4.61 -5.08 -2.89
C TRP A 108 -4.62 -3.59 -2.53
N PRO A 109 -4.15 -3.13 -1.35
CA PRO A 109 -4.10 -1.70 -1.04
C PRO A 109 -3.20 -0.88 -1.98
N ASP A 110 -2.05 -1.43 -2.38
CA ASP A 110 -1.10 -0.77 -3.29
C ASP A 110 -1.54 -0.79 -4.76
N ASP A 111 -2.23 -1.86 -5.19
CA ASP A 111 -2.74 -2.01 -6.57
C ASP A 111 -4.21 -2.43 -6.58
N PRO A 112 -5.11 -1.58 -6.04
CA PRO A 112 -6.52 -1.94 -5.93
C PRO A 112 -7.13 -1.91 -7.33
N PRO A 113 -7.74 -3.00 -7.82
CA PRO A 113 -8.30 -3.03 -9.15
C PRO A 113 -9.56 -2.16 -9.22
N PHE A 114 -9.69 -1.38 -10.29
CA PHE A 114 -10.88 -0.56 -10.55
C PHE A 114 -11.21 -0.44 -12.04
N ALA A 115 -12.48 -0.15 -12.34
CA ALA A 115 -12.90 0.15 -13.70
C ALA A 115 -12.59 1.61 -14.05
N LEU A 116 -12.02 1.84 -15.23
CA LEU A 116 -11.89 3.18 -15.79
C LEU A 116 -13.27 3.67 -16.26
N ASN A 117 -13.52 4.98 -16.13
CA ASN A 117 -14.75 5.56 -16.64
C ASN A 117 -14.77 5.49 -18.18
N ARG A 118 -15.76 4.79 -18.74
CA ARG A 118 -15.88 4.64 -20.21
C ARG A 118 -16.47 5.87 -20.89
N SER A 119 -17.25 6.65 -20.15
CA SER A 119 -17.91 7.87 -20.64
C SER A 119 -16.98 9.07 -20.58
N ASP A 120 -16.03 9.07 -19.66
CA ASP A 120 -14.98 10.09 -19.50
C ASP A 120 -13.65 9.43 -19.12
N PRO A 121 -12.99 8.74 -20.08
CA PRO A 121 -11.75 8.03 -19.80
C PRO A 121 -10.59 9.01 -19.53
N PRO A 122 -9.54 8.56 -18.82
CA PRO A 122 -8.34 9.36 -18.63
C PRO A 122 -7.81 9.89 -19.96
N ARG A 123 -7.34 11.15 -19.99
CA ARG A 123 -6.82 11.82 -21.20
C ARG A 123 -5.41 11.35 -21.57
N THR A 124 -5.18 10.04 -21.56
CA THR A 124 -3.92 9.41 -21.95
C THR A 124 -4.20 8.19 -22.83
N SER A 125 -3.43 8.05 -23.90
CA SER A 125 -3.51 6.90 -24.81
C SER A 125 -2.97 5.61 -24.20
N SER A 126 -2.32 5.68 -23.03
CA SER A 126 -1.79 4.50 -22.33
C SER A 126 -2.86 3.65 -21.65
N CYS A 127 -4.10 4.13 -21.57
CA CYS A 127 -5.22 3.50 -20.88
C CYS A 127 -6.28 2.94 -21.83
N ASN A 128 -6.71 1.70 -21.60
CA ASN A 128 -7.84 1.08 -22.28
C ASN A 128 -9.04 0.96 -21.31
N PRO A 129 -10.11 1.76 -21.49
CA PRO A 129 -11.25 1.78 -20.58
C PRO A 129 -12.15 0.53 -20.65
N ALA A 130 -11.90 -0.37 -21.62
CA ALA A 130 -12.56 -1.67 -21.64
C ALA A 130 -11.96 -2.67 -20.64
N VAL A 131 -10.72 -2.44 -20.21
CA VAL A 131 -9.95 -3.34 -19.35
C VAL A 131 -9.92 -2.80 -17.92
N THR A 132 -10.05 -3.68 -16.92
CA THR A 132 -9.88 -3.30 -15.51
C THR A 132 -8.47 -2.76 -15.27
N LEU A 133 -8.34 -1.63 -14.57
CA LEU A 133 -7.02 -1.11 -14.23
C LEU A 133 -6.43 -1.90 -13.07
N ARG A 134 -5.21 -2.38 -13.27
CA ARG A 134 -4.25 -2.86 -12.27
C ARG A 134 -2.86 -2.81 -12.89
N SER A 135 -1.80 -2.74 -12.10
CA SER A 135 -0.43 -2.58 -12.59
C SER A 135 -0.05 -3.71 -13.56
N THR A 136 -0.48 -4.94 -13.27
CA THR A 136 -0.19 -6.12 -14.10
C THR A 136 -0.97 -6.21 -15.41
N ALA A 137 -2.14 -5.56 -15.51
CA ALA A 137 -2.96 -5.58 -16.73
C ALA A 137 -2.66 -4.40 -17.66
N GLN A 138 -2.42 -3.21 -17.10
CA GLN A 138 -2.16 -2.00 -17.87
C GLN A 138 -1.04 -1.16 -17.22
N PRO A 139 0.21 -1.66 -17.21
CA PRO A 139 1.32 -1.07 -16.44
C PRO A 139 1.60 0.39 -16.79
N LYS A 140 1.55 0.72 -18.08
CA LYS A 140 1.75 2.10 -18.57
C LYS A 140 0.61 3.03 -18.15
N CYS A 141 -0.64 2.57 -18.23
CA CYS A 141 -1.80 3.33 -17.75
C CYS A 141 -1.67 3.62 -16.27
N TRP A 142 -1.39 2.58 -15.48
CA TRP A 142 -1.26 2.67 -14.03
C TRP A 142 -0.17 3.65 -13.60
N ALA A 143 1.04 3.54 -14.16
CA ALA A 143 2.14 4.45 -13.86
C ALA A 143 1.83 5.90 -14.26
N THR A 144 1.12 6.10 -15.38
CA THR A 144 0.67 7.43 -15.83
C THR A 144 -0.33 8.01 -14.82
N LEU A 145 -1.34 7.22 -14.46
CA LEU A 145 -2.42 7.64 -13.59
C LEU A 145 -1.92 8.00 -12.20
N PHE A 146 -1.00 7.24 -11.62
CA PHE A 146 -0.46 7.61 -10.31
C PHE A 146 0.49 8.79 -10.36
N SER A 147 1.28 8.95 -11.43
CA SER A 147 2.10 10.15 -11.59
C SER A 147 1.21 11.40 -11.67
N ASP A 148 0.07 11.29 -12.36
CA ASP A 148 -0.96 12.33 -12.41
C ASP A 148 -1.57 12.56 -11.01
N ALA A 149 -1.93 11.51 -10.28
CA ALA A 149 -2.44 11.61 -8.92
C ALA A 149 -1.46 12.31 -7.98
N ALA A 150 -0.18 11.94 -8.02
CA ALA A 150 0.88 12.54 -7.21
C ALA A 150 1.07 14.03 -7.53
N ALA A 151 1.04 14.40 -8.81
CA ALA A 151 1.16 15.79 -9.23
C ALA A 151 -0.06 16.61 -8.77
N THR A 152 -1.25 16.09 -8.98
CA THR A 152 -2.52 16.72 -8.59
C THR A 152 -2.64 16.84 -7.07
N ALA A 153 -2.23 15.81 -6.31
CA ALA A 153 -2.22 15.83 -4.85
C ALA A 153 -1.35 16.96 -4.29
N LYS A 154 -0.16 17.17 -4.86
CA LYS A 154 0.73 18.28 -4.47
C LYS A 154 0.12 19.66 -4.75
N ILE A 155 -0.67 19.78 -5.81
CA ILE A 155 -1.39 21.03 -6.13
C ILE A 155 -2.52 21.25 -5.11
N ASN A 156 -3.33 20.21 -4.86
CA ASN A 156 -4.45 20.27 -3.93
C ASN A 156 -3.99 20.54 -2.50
N LEU A 157 -2.91 19.90 -2.04
CA LEU A 157 -2.32 20.12 -0.72
C LEU A 157 -1.93 21.59 -0.51
N LYS A 158 -1.39 22.27 -1.53
CA LYS A 158 -1.04 23.69 -1.43
C LYS A 158 -2.27 24.59 -1.35
N LYS A 159 -3.39 24.16 -1.93
CA LYS A 159 -4.65 24.92 -1.98
C LYS A 159 -5.45 24.75 -0.69
N ASP A 160 -5.56 23.52 -0.22
CA ASP A 160 -6.31 23.15 0.98
C ASP A 160 -5.62 21.97 1.70
N PRO A 161 -4.64 22.26 2.58
CA PRO A 161 -3.90 21.20 3.27
C PRO A 161 -4.74 20.43 4.30
N ALA A 162 -5.89 20.98 4.71
CA ALA A 162 -6.76 20.41 5.73
C ALA A 162 -7.82 19.44 5.16
N SER A 163 -7.72 19.10 3.86
CA SER A 163 -8.64 18.20 3.18
C SER A 163 -7.88 17.12 2.40
N PRO A 164 -8.45 15.90 2.26
CA PRO A 164 -7.88 14.89 1.37
C PRO A 164 -7.81 15.40 -0.07
N ALA A 165 -6.75 15.04 -0.81
CA ALA A 165 -6.62 15.50 -2.19
C ALA A 165 -7.62 14.86 -3.16
N PHE A 166 -8.14 13.68 -2.80
CA PHE A 166 -9.12 12.90 -3.56
C PHE A 166 -10.15 12.28 -2.61
N GLY A 167 -11.37 12.08 -3.11
CA GLY A 167 -12.50 11.58 -2.34
C GLY A 167 -13.49 10.78 -3.18
N PRO A 168 -14.72 10.55 -2.69
CA PRO A 168 -15.72 9.77 -3.41
C PRO A 168 -15.97 10.32 -4.82
N GLY A 169 -15.88 9.45 -5.83
CA GLY A 169 -15.98 9.81 -7.24
C GLY A 169 -14.64 9.73 -7.98
N ASP A 170 -13.52 9.87 -7.28
CA ASP A 170 -12.18 9.66 -7.84
C ASP A 170 -11.82 8.17 -7.96
N TYR A 171 -10.80 7.87 -8.75
CA TYR A 171 -10.29 6.51 -8.93
C TYR A 171 -9.73 5.94 -7.62
N LEU A 172 -9.92 4.63 -7.42
CA LEU A 172 -9.54 3.97 -6.16
C LEU A 172 -8.04 4.10 -5.87
N LEU A 173 -7.18 4.01 -6.90
CA LEU A 173 -5.74 4.26 -6.79
C LEU A 173 -5.39 5.67 -6.29
N TYR A 174 -6.17 6.68 -6.69
CA TYR A 174 -5.92 8.07 -6.30
C TYR A 174 -6.29 8.27 -4.83
N ARG A 175 -7.43 7.70 -4.45
CA ARG A 175 -7.97 7.79 -3.09
C ARG A 175 -7.13 7.02 -2.07
N SER A 176 -6.72 5.79 -2.39
CA SER A 176 -5.96 4.95 -1.45
C SER A 176 -4.56 5.51 -1.18
N HIS A 177 -3.91 6.12 -2.18
CA HIS A 177 -2.54 6.61 -2.00
C HIS A 177 -2.48 8.10 -1.62
N PHE A 178 -3.40 8.93 -2.10
CA PHE A 178 -3.30 10.39 -1.97
C PHE A 178 -4.56 11.05 -1.40
N GLY A 179 -5.59 10.26 -1.06
CA GLY A 179 -6.89 10.79 -0.69
C GLY A 179 -7.41 10.27 0.63
N ASP A 180 -8.74 10.24 0.72
CA ASP A 180 -9.49 9.91 1.92
C ASP A 180 -9.42 8.43 2.35
N LEU A 181 -8.80 7.57 1.54
CA LEU A 181 -8.59 6.14 1.82
C LEU A 181 -7.15 5.80 2.24
N GLN A 182 -6.29 6.79 2.51
CA GLN A 182 -4.91 6.56 2.98
C GLN A 182 -4.81 5.74 4.28
N PHE A 183 -5.90 5.61 5.04
CA PHE A 183 -5.95 4.70 6.18
C PHE A 183 -5.76 3.21 5.76
N PHE A 184 -5.89 2.86 4.48
CA PHE A 184 -5.49 1.55 3.95
C PHE A 184 -4.00 1.26 4.17
N HIS A 185 -3.18 2.31 4.20
CA HIS A 185 -1.72 2.27 4.35
C HIS A 185 -1.26 2.76 5.73
N ALA A 186 -2.14 2.71 6.73
CA ALA A 186 -1.86 3.27 8.06
C ALA A 186 -1.40 4.74 8.03
N MET A 187 -1.91 5.52 7.09
CA MET A 187 -1.60 6.94 6.92
C MET A 187 -2.81 7.83 7.21
N ALA A 188 -2.52 9.08 7.52
CA ALA A 188 -3.50 10.14 7.55
C ALA A 188 -3.90 10.56 6.14
N ALA A 189 -5.15 10.97 5.95
CA ALA A 189 -5.69 11.38 4.66
C ALA A 189 -5.16 12.74 4.17
N HIS A 190 -4.71 13.60 5.09
CA HIS A 190 -4.19 14.93 4.77
C HIS A 190 -3.36 15.51 5.94
N ASP A 191 -2.69 16.62 5.69
CA ASP A 191 -1.94 17.34 6.72
C ASP A 191 -2.90 17.91 7.78
N GLY A 192 -2.47 17.90 9.04
CA GLY A 192 -3.29 18.39 10.14
C GLY A 192 -4.34 17.40 10.67
N GLU A 193 -4.58 16.27 10.00
CA GLU A 193 -5.46 15.23 10.56
C GLU A 193 -4.88 14.70 11.88
N LEU A 194 -5.72 14.62 12.92
CA LEU A 194 -5.27 14.14 14.23
C LEU A 194 -5.07 12.62 14.20
N ALA A 195 -4.05 12.13 14.91
CA ALA A 195 -3.75 10.71 15.00
C ALA A 195 -4.95 9.87 15.47
N ALA A 196 -5.77 10.39 16.39
CA ALA A 196 -7.00 9.75 16.83
C ALA A 196 -8.05 9.60 15.72
N VAL A 197 -8.09 10.50 14.74
CA VAL A 197 -9.02 10.42 13.61
C VAL A 197 -8.56 9.34 12.64
N ALA A 198 -7.28 9.37 12.24
CA ALA A 198 -6.70 8.34 11.37
C ALA A 198 -6.83 6.93 11.97
N GLN A 199 -6.48 6.75 13.25
CA GLN A 199 -6.62 5.46 13.95
C GLN A 199 -8.07 4.96 13.96
N ARG A 200 -9.06 5.84 14.15
CA ARG A 200 -10.48 5.44 14.10
C ARG A 200 -10.88 4.96 12.71
N ARG A 201 -10.42 5.62 11.65
CA ARG A 201 -10.68 5.20 10.25
C ARG A 201 -10.05 3.85 9.95
N MET A 202 -8.81 3.65 10.39
CA MET A 202 -8.11 2.36 10.33
C MET A 202 -8.86 1.27 11.10
N LYS A 203 -9.43 1.60 12.26
CA LYS A 203 -10.22 0.67 13.08
C LYS A 203 -11.52 0.25 12.39
N SER A 204 -12.25 1.21 11.84
CA SER A 204 -13.43 0.97 10.98
C SER A 204 -13.08 0.04 9.81
N TRP A 205 -11.96 0.30 9.13
CA TRP A 205 -11.47 -0.55 8.05
C TRP A 205 -11.10 -1.96 8.52
N ALA A 206 -10.36 -2.08 9.62
CA ALA A 206 -10.01 -3.36 10.21
C ALA A 206 -11.24 -4.17 10.61
N GLN A 207 -12.25 -3.52 11.18
CA GLN A 207 -13.50 -4.17 11.57
C GLN A 207 -14.27 -4.71 10.36
N PHE A 208 -14.35 -3.93 9.28
CA PHE A 208 -14.92 -4.39 8.01
C PHE A 208 -14.15 -5.60 7.46
N LEU A 209 -12.82 -5.49 7.34
CA LEU A 209 -11.98 -6.55 6.80
C LEU A 209 -12.05 -7.82 7.66
N TRP A 210 -12.01 -7.68 8.99
CA TRP A 210 -12.16 -8.80 9.92
C TRP A 210 -13.51 -9.48 9.76
N GLY A 211 -14.58 -8.69 9.60
CA GLY A 211 -15.93 -9.20 9.38
C GLY A 211 -16.04 -10.02 8.08
N ILE A 212 -15.39 -9.59 7.01
CA ILE A 212 -15.30 -10.36 5.76
C ILE A 212 -14.39 -11.59 5.92
N ALA A 213 -13.25 -11.44 6.59
CA ALA A 213 -12.28 -12.51 6.87
C ALA A 213 -12.88 -13.66 7.70
N THR A 214 -13.75 -13.32 8.66
CA THR A 214 -14.46 -14.27 9.53
C THR A 214 -15.83 -14.68 9.00
N LYS A 215 -16.23 -14.15 7.83
CA LYS A 215 -17.54 -14.40 7.19
C LYS A 215 -18.74 -13.99 8.05
N THR A 216 -18.55 -13.07 8.98
CA THR A 216 -19.61 -12.49 9.81
C THR A 216 -20.32 -11.33 9.12
N LEU A 217 -19.66 -10.66 8.17
CA LEU A 217 -20.28 -9.64 7.31
C LEU A 217 -20.66 -10.21 5.92
N PRO A 218 -21.82 -9.81 5.37
CA PRO A 218 -22.24 -10.25 4.05
C PRO A 218 -21.42 -9.56 2.96
N THR A 219 -20.95 -10.33 1.98
CA THR A 219 -20.09 -9.81 0.89
C THR A 219 -20.86 -9.23 -0.30
N GLY A 220 -22.17 -9.53 -0.39
CA GLY A 220 -23.05 -9.14 -1.48
C GLY A 220 -23.91 -7.89 -1.21
N LYS A 221 -23.83 -7.30 -0.01
CA LYS A 221 -24.47 -6.03 0.31
C LYS A 221 -23.56 -4.84 -0.02
N PHE A 222 -24.14 -3.67 -0.22
CA PHE A 222 -23.38 -2.45 -0.45
C PHE A 222 -22.59 -2.07 0.80
N VAL A 223 -21.35 -1.60 0.62
CA VAL A 223 -20.44 -1.24 1.71
C VAL A 223 -21.04 -0.16 2.61
N ARG A 224 -21.80 0.79 2.03
CA ARG A 224 -22.50 1.83 2.80
C ARG A 224 -23.56 1.32 3.77
N ASP A 225 -24.07 0.11 3.58
CA ASP A 225 -25.12 -0.48 4.41
C ASP A 225 -24.55 -1.50 5.42
N LEU A 226 -23.22 -1.62 5.52
CA LEU A 226 -22.53 -2.57 6.39
C LEU A 226 -22.15 -1.92 7.73
N GLU A 227 -22.93 -2.26 8.75
CA GLU A 227 -22.59 -2.01 10.15
C GLU A 227 -21.78 -3.18 10.73
N PRO A 228 -20.93 -2.95 11.75
CA PRO A 228 -20.68 -1.69 12.47
C PRO A 228 -19.54 -0.80 11.92
N ALA A 229 -18.94 -1.16 10.78
CA ALA A 229 -17.70 -0.53 10.31
C ALA A 229 -17.86 0.95 9.87
N ALA A 230 -19.08 1.44 9.63
CA ALA A 230 -19.38 2.83 9.27
C ALA A 230 -18.59 3.37 8.06
N LEU A 231 -18.41 2.57 7.01
CA LEU A 231 -17.64 2.96 5.81
C LEU A 231 -18.46 3.72 4.73
N GLY A 232 -19.70 4.07 5.01
CA GLY A 232 -20.62 4.64 4.03
C GLY A 232 -20.20 6.00 3.48
N GLU A 233 -19.51 6.83 4.28
CA GLU A 233 -18.97 8.11 3.80
C GLU A 233 -17.89 7.94 2.72
N TYR A 234 -17.11 6.85 2.81
CA TYR A 234 -16.04 6.55 1.86
C TYR A 234 -16.54 5.82 0.62
N PHE A 235 -17.61 5.03 0.76
CA PHE A 235 -18.17 4.23 -0.32
C PHE A 235 -19.67 4.50 -0.49
N PRO A 236 -20.08 5.74 -0.84
CA PRO A 236 -21.50 6.11 -0.90
C PRO A 236 -22.27 5.48 -2.08
N GLY A 237 -21.56 4.93 -3.06
CA GLY A 237 -22.14 4.28 -4.24
C GLY A 237 -22.52 2.82 -4.04
N ASP A 238 -22.86 2.15 -5.14
CA ASP A 238 -23.37 0.77 -5.15
C ASP A 238 -22.23 -0.27 -5.24
N ILE A 239 -21.18 -0.08 -4.45
CA ILE A 239 -20.07 -1.04 -4.36
C ILE A 239 -20.33 -2.04 -3.24
N THR A 240 -20.19 -3.33 -3.53
CA THR A 240 -20.26 -4.42 -2.54
C THR A 240 -18.85 -4.82 -2.10
N ALA A 241 -18.71 -5.50 -0.96
CA ALA A 241 -17.40 -6.01 -0.54
C ALA A 241 -16.78 -6.97 -1.58
N THR A 242 -17.62 -7.77 -2.27
CA THR A 242 -17.17 -8.63 -3.37
C THR A 242 -16.60 -7.81 -4.52
N ASN A 243 -17.28 -6.74 -4.93
CA ASN A 243 -16.79 -5.90 -6.01
C ASN A 243 -15.55 -5.12 -5.56
N LEU A 244 -15.51 -4.57 -4.35
CA LEU A 244 -14.34 -3.85 -3.85
C LEU A 244 -13.07 -4.72 -3.86
N LEU A 245 -13.13 -5.90 -3.25
CA LEU A 245 -11.95 -6.75 -3.03
C LEU A 245 -11.60 -7.64 -4.23
N ALA A 246 -12.54 -7.91 -5.14
CA ALA A 246 -12.35 -8.84 -6.26
C ALA A 246 -12.73 -8.25 -7.64
N THR A 247 -12.69 -6.92 -7.81
CA THR A 247 -12.91 -6.29 -9.12
C THR A 247 -11.95 -6.88 -10.16
N GLY A 248 -12.51 -7.34 -11.29
CA GLY A 248 -11.73 -7.89 -12.40
C GLY A 248 -11.04 -9.24 -12.15
N ILE A 249 -11.25 -9.88 -10.99
CA ILE A 249 -10.63 -11.17 -10.64
C ILE A 249 -11.70 -12.10 -10.07
N VAL A 250 -12.25 -12.96 -10.94
CA VAL A 250 -13.39 -13.82 -10.58
C VAL A 250 -12.95 -14.93 -9.62
N GLU A 251 -11.70 -15.39 -9.74
CA GLU A 251 -11.14 -16.54 -9.06
C GLU A 251 -11.03 -16.34 -7.55
N VAL A 252 -10.82 -15.10 -7.09
CA VAL A 252 -10.67 -14.77 -5.66
C VAL A 252 -12.00 -14.53 -4.95
N ARG A 253 -13.12 -14.43 -5.69
CA ARG A 253 -14.46 -14.14 -5.12
C ARG A 253 -14.93 -15.19 -4.11
N LYS A 254 -14.54 -16.45 -4.31
CA LYS A 254 -14.87 -17.56 -3.40
C LYS A 254 -14.04 -17.55 -2.11
N ASP A 255 -12.90 -16.87 -2.13
CA ASP A 255 -11.88 -16.87 -1.07
C ASP A 255 -11.67 -15.45 -0.51
N LEU A 256 -12.70 -14.59 -0.56
CA LEU A 256 -12.67 -13.21 -0.05
C LEU A 256 -12.20 -13.11 1.40
N SER A 257 -12.35 -14.17 2.20
CA SER A 257 -11.83 -14.19 3.56
C SER A 257 -10.31 -14.00 3.62
N HIS A 258 -9.58 -14.62 2.69
CA HIS A 258 -8.13 -14.48 2.57
C HIS A 258 -7.75 -13.11 2.00
N VAL A 259 -8.52 -12.59 1.04
CA VAL A 259 -8.28 -11.26 0.48
C VAL A 259 -8.40 -10.19 1.57
N ALA A 260 -9.47 -10.26 2.36
CA ALA A 260 -9.71 -9.31 3.43
C ALA A 260 -8.65 -9.39 4.54
N MET A 261 -8.24 -10.61 4.93
CA MET A 261 -7.14 -10.78 5.87
C MET A 261 -5.81 -10.23 5.32
N GLY A 262 -5.51 -10.45 4.05
CA GLY A 262 -4.31 -9.90 3.42
C GLY A 262 -4.29 -8.37 3.42
N ALA A 263 -5.41 -7.74 3.08
CA ALA A 263 -5.54 -6.28 3.11
C ALA A 263 -5.41 -5.70 4.54
N LEU A 264 -5.83 -6.45 5.56
CA LEU A 264 -5.64 -6.07 6.97
C LEU A 264 -4.16 -6.16 7.34
N LEU A 265 -3.49 -7.23 6.94
CA LEU A 265 -2.06 -7.43 7.19
C LEU A 265 -1.23 -6.33 6.52
N HIS A 266 -1.57 -5.90 5.31
CA HIS A 266 -0.92 -4.78 4.63
C HIS A 266 -0.95 -3.52 5.48
N MET A 267 -2.12 -3.09 5.96
CA MET A 267 -2.25 -1.92 6.83
C MET A 267 -1.43 -2.07 8.14
N VAL A 268 -1.44 -3.27 8.73
CA VAL A 268 -0.61 -3.56 9.91
C VAL A 268 0.86 -3.41 9.57
N GLN A 269 1.30 -3.89 8.40
CA GLN A 269 2.69 -3.85 7.97
C GLN A 269 3.17 -2.42 7.67
N ASP A 270 2.39 -1.65 6.93
CA ASP A 270 2.69 -0.23 6.65
C ASP A 270 2.84 0.57 7.94
N SER A 271 2.09 0.24 8.99
CA SER A 271 2.21 0.92 10.28
C SER A 271 3.58 0.77 10.96
N PHE A 272 4.44 -0.13 10.50
CA PHE A 272 5.82 -0.25 10.99
C PHE A 272 6.84 0.41 10.04
N SER A 273 6.43 0.83 8.85
CA SER A 273 7.26 1.61 7.93
C SER A 273 7.38 3.05 8.46
N GLN A 274 8.62 3.55 8.53
CA GLN A 274 8.85 4.92 8.98
C GLN A 274 8.25 5.95 8.02
N ALA A 275 8.07 5.62 6.74
CA ALA A 275 7.42 6.51 5.78
C ALA A 275 5.93 6.74 6.08
N HIS A 276 5.28 5.80 6.76
CA HIS A 276 3.84 5.79 6.99
C HIS A 276 3.47 6.29 8.39
N SER A 277 4.24 5.91 9.41
CA SER A 277 4.02 6.37 10.78
C SER A 277 5.30 6.51 11.59
N GLY A 278 5.27 7.40 12.59
CA GLY A 278 6.30 7.48 13.62
C GLY A 278 5.91 6.66 14.84
N ARG A 279 6.79 5.77 15.29
CA ARG A 279 6.63 4.99 16.53
C ARG A 279 7.68 5.39 17.56
N GLY A 280 7.26 5.47 18.81
CA GLY A 280 8.15 5.61 19.95
C GLY A 280 8.86 4.28 20.26
N ALA A 281 9.79 4.31 21.21
CA ALA A 281 10.46 3.09 21.68
C ALA A 281 9.47 2.09 22.32
N GLU A 282 9.72 0.81 22.10
CA GLU A 282 9.09 -0.27 22.85
C GLU A 282 9.42 -0.18 24.35
N THR A 283 8.50 -0.68 25.18
CA THR A 283 8.66 -0.68 26.64
C THR A 283 8.88 -2.08 27.21
N GLY A 284 8.81 -3.12 26.36
CA GLY A 284 8.74 -4.52 26.78
C GLY A 284 7.39 -4.93 27.39
N ALA A 285 6.38 -4.06 27.35
CA ALA A 285 5.04 -4.37 27.84
C ALA A 285 4.33 -5.41 26.97
N MET A 286 3.35 -6.11 27.57
CA MET A 286 2.40 -6.94 26.84
C MET A 286 1.13 -6.15 26.53
N CYS A 287 0.41 -6.56 25.49
CA CYS A 287 -0.88 -5.96 25.14
C CYS A 287 -1.89 -6.16 26.28
N PRO A 288 -2.45 -5.08 26.89
CA PRO A 288 -3.29 -5.20 28.08
C PRO A 288 -4.54 -6.09 27.89
N GLY A 289 -5.19 -6.01 26.72
CA GLY A 289 -6.36 -6.83 26.37
C GLY A 289 -6.01 -8.18 25.73
N SER A 290 -4.74 -8.43 25.41
CA SER A 290 -4.30 -9.67 24.76
C SER A 290 -2.88 -10.02 25.22
N PRO A 291 -2.69 -10.39 26.50
CA PRO A 291 -1.36 -10.48 27.14
C PRO A 291 -0.45 -11.58 26.58
N ARG A 292 -0.90 -12.35 25.59
CA ARG A 292 -0.07 -13.27 24.80
C ARG A 292 0.73 -12.59 23.69
N PHE A 293 0.43 -11.32 23.40
CA PHE A 293 1.13 -10.53 22.37
C PHE A 293 1.90 -9.40 23.03
N ALA A 294 3.16 -9.21 22.63
CA ALA A 294 3.96 -8.08 23.07
C ALA A 294 3.43 -6.78 22.44
N GLN A 295 3.55 -5.67 23.16
CA GLN A 295 3.14 -4.36 22.67
C GLN A 295 4.27 -3.71 21.88
N PRO A 296 4.06 -3.35 20.60
CA PRO A 296 5.03 -2.55 19.86
C PRO A 296 5.14 -1.13 20.42
N GLY A 297 6.19 -0.41 20.03
CA GLY A 297 6.29 1.02 20.25
C GLY A 297 5.01 1.76 19.85
N ARG A 298 4.52 2.66 20.72
CA ARG A 298 3.28 3.40 20.50
C ARG A 298 3.42 4.36 19.32
N ILE A 299 2.34 4.56 18.56
CA ILE A 299 2.31 5.51 17.44
C ILE A 299 2.38 6.94 18.00
N GLU A 300 3.42 7.66 17.64
CA GLU A 300 3.57 9.09 17.97
C GLU A 300 2.76 9.96 17.01
N ARG A 301 2.71 9.57 15.74
CA ARG A 301 1.97 10.25 14.67
C ARG A 301 1.81 9.34 13.45
N PHE A 302 0.75 9.57 12.69
CA PHE A 302 0.64 9.08 11.31
C PHE A 302 1.11 10.17 10.35
N TYR A 303 1.69 9.77 9.23
CA TYR A 303 2.09 10.69 8.16
C TYR A 303 1.04 10.73 7.05
N SER A 304 1.10 11.77 6.23
CA SER A 304 0.26 11.99 5.05
C SER A 304 1.14 11.96 3.79
N TYR A 305 0.71 11.28 2.73
CA TYR A 305 1.56 11.02 1.57
C TYR A 305 1.68 12.20 0.60
N ALA A 306 0.64 13.04 0.49
CA ALA A 306 0.56 14.09 -0.53
C ALA A 306 1.78 15.07 -0.52
N GLY A 307 2.38 15.29 0.65
CA GLY A 307 3.56 16.14 0.84
C GLY A 307 4.90 15.41 0.74
N GLN A 308 4.92 14.08 0.66
CA GLN A 308 6.15 13.29 0.68
C GLN A 308 6.86 13.28 -0.68
N ALA A 309 8.18 13.08 -0.62
CA ALA A 309 8.99 12.72 -1.76
C ALA A 309 8.88 11.20 -1.97
N GLY A 310 8.26 10.77 -3.10
CA GLY A 310 8.05 9.35 -3.39
C GLY A 310 9.32 8.49 -3.27
N SER A 311 10.47 9.00 -3.75
CA SER A 311 11.75 8.29 -3.63
C SER A 311 12.30 8.17 -2.21
N ALA A 312 11.89 9.06 -1.30
CA ALA A 312 12.26 8.98 0.12
C ALA A 312 11.36 7.97 0.84
N HIS A 313 10.06 8.00 0.53
CA HIS A 313 9.08 7.02 0.99
C HIS A 313 9.50 5.59 0.58
N ASP A 314 9.82 5.37 -0.69
CA ASP A 314 10.18 4.04 -1.21
C ASP A 314 11.36 3.37 -0.50
N ARG A 315 12.28 4.15 0.08
CA ARG A 315 13.46 3.61 0.77
C ARG A 315 13.05 2.82 2.00
N GLU A 316 12.00 3.27 2.69
CA GLU A 316 11.51 2.64 3.92
C GLU A 316 10.77 1.33 3.68
N ASP A 317 10.34 1.08 2.45
CA ASP A 317 9.64 -0.15 2.08
C ASP A 317 10.60 -1.16 1.42
N THR A 318 11.91 -1.04 1.64
CA THR A 318 12.88 -2.00 1.10
C THR A 318 13.20 -3.13 2.07
N PHE A 319 13.71 -4.26 1.56
CA PHE A 319 14.31 -5.28 2.41
C PHE A 319 15.42 -4.71 3.30
N ALA A 320 16.18 -3.71 2.84
CA ALA A 320 17.21 -3.10 3.68
C ALA A 320 16.60 -2.42 4.93
N SER A 321 15.50 -1.68 4.77
CA SER A 321 14.79 -1.08 5.91
C SER A 321 14.12 -2.13 6.79
N LEU A 322 13.52 -3.18 6.19
CA LEU A 322 12.98 -4.30 6.96
C LEU A 322 14.05 -4.98 7.81
N ASN A 323 15.23 -5.24 7.24
CA ASN A 323 16.33 -5.90 7.93
C ASN A 323 16.77 -5.09 9.16
N VAL A 324 16.88 -3.77 9.01
CA VAL A 324 17.18 -2.88 10.14
C VAL A 324 16.08 -3.00 11.20
N HIS A 325 14.82 -2.94 10.79
CA HIS A 325 13.68 -3.06 11.69
C HIS A 325 13.65 -4.41 12.45
N THR A 326 13.78 -5.55 11.75
CA THR A 326 13.71 -6.88 12.37
C THR A 326 14.91 -7.21 13.26
N LEU A 327 16.03 -6.51 13.09
CA LEU A 327 17.20 -6.62 13.96
C LEU A 327 17.15 -5.70 15.19
N GLN A 328 16.40 -4.60 15.14
CA GLN A 328 16.47 -3.53 16.14
C GLN A 328 15.22 -3.38 17.02
N VAL A 329 14.07 -3.86 16.57
CA VAL A 329 12.78 -3.62 17.24
C VAL A 329 12.14 -4.94 17.65
N SER A 330 11.57 -4.99 18.85
CA SER A 330 10.73 -6.09 19.30
C SER A 330 9.49 -5.59 20.05
N PRO A 331 8.27 -6.09 19.76
CA PRO A 331 7.92 -7.03 18.69
C PRO A 331 8.13 -6.43 17.29
N THR A 332 8.48 -7.30 16.33
CA THR A 332 8.63 -6.93 14.93
C THR A 332 7.28 -6.82 14.21
N VAL A 333 7.30 -6.30 12.98
CA VAL A 333 6.15 -6.31 12.07
C VAL A 333 5.67 -7.73 11.76
N VAL A 334 6.59 -8.71 11.73
CA VAL A 334 6.28 -10.14 11.58
C VAL A 334 5.50 -10.63 12.79
N ASP A 335 5.90 -10.26 14.01
CA ASP A 335 5.22 -10.67 15.24
C ASP A 335 3.80 -10.09 15.35
N ALA A 336 3.62 -8.82 14.98
CA ALA A 336 2.30 -8.21 14.89
C ALA A 336 1.41 -8.93 13.85
N SER A 337 1.96 -9.23 12.66
CA SER A 337 1.25 -9.98 11.61
C SER A 337 0.87 -11.40 12.06
N LYS A 338 1.77 -12.10 12.78
CA LYS A 338 1.51 -13.41 13.40
C LYS A 338 0.34 -13.34 14.39
N GLY A 339 0.24 -12.26 15.17
CA GLY A 339 -0.84 -12.07 16.14
C GLY A 339 -2.23 -12.04 15.49
N PHE A 340 -2.40 -11.27 14.41
CA PHE A 340 -3.65 -11.23 13.66
C PHE A 340 -3.97 -12.55 12.96
N LEU A 341 -2.97 -13.20 12.34
CA LEU A 341 -3.14 -14.52 11.72
C LEU A 341 -3.54 -15.58 12.76
N ALA A 342 -2.94 -15.57 13.96
CA ALA A 342 -3.29 -16.48 15.03
C ALA A 342 -4.75 -16.32 15.47
N LEU A 343 -5.18 -15.09 15.74
CA LEU A 343 -6.57 -14.79 16.10
C LEU A 343 -7.55 -15.20 14.99
N TRP A 344 -7.19 -15.00 13.73
CA TRP A 344 -8.04 -15.38 12.60
C TRP A 344 -8.16 -16.89 12.47
N ASN A 345 -7.05 -17.63 12.61
CA ASN A 345 -7.03 -19.09 12.58
C ASN A 345 -7.79 -19.71 13.76
N GLU A 346 -7.82 -19.03 14.91
CA GLU A 346 -8.61 -19.40 16.08
C GLU A 346 -10.11 -19.09 15.92
N GLY A 347 -10.51 -18.40 14.85
CA GLY A 347 -11.89 -17.95 14.64
C GLY A 347 -12.35 -16.89 15.64
N ALA A 348 -11.41 -16.07 16.13
CA ALA A 348 -11.69 -15.05 17.14
C ALA A 348 -12.70 -14.00 16.64
N SER A 349 -13.56 -13.54 17.56
CA SER A 349 -14.50 -12.44 17.29
C SER A 349 -13.76 -11.13 17.02
N TRP A 350 -14.48 -10.14 16.48
CA TRP A 350 -13.93 -8.79 16.38
C TRP A 350 -13.51 -8.25 17.76
N ASP A 351 -14.30 -8.46 18.82
CA ASP A 351 -13.98 -7.97 20.16
C ASP A 351 -12.62 -8.48 20.68
N GLU A 352 -12.19 -9.68 20.30
CA GLU A 352 -10.84 -10.18 20.62
C GLU A 352 -9.77 -9.60 19.69
N ALA A 353 -10.05 -9.49 18.39
CA ALA A 353 -9.15 -8.87 17.42
C ALA A 353 -8.91 -7.38 17.66
N GLU A 354 -9.94 -6.67 18.14
CA GLU A 354 -9.94 -5.27 18.50
C GLU A 354 -8.93 -4.98 19.61
N LYS A 355 -8.79 -5.88 20.60
CA LYS A 355 -7.82 -5.72 21.69
C LYS A 355 -6.38 -5.75 21.17
N LEU A 356 -6.09 -6.59 20.17
CA LEU A 356 -4.79 -6.59 19.50
C LEU A 356 -4.63 -5.33 18.64
N PHE A 357 -5.66 -4.95 17.89
CA PHE A 357 -5.66 -3.72 17.09
C PHE A 357 -5.34 -2.49 17.95
N ASP A 358 -6.09 -2.28 19.04
CA ASP A 358 -5.92 -1.14 19.94
C ASP A 358 -4.53 -1.12 20.60
N CYS A 359 -3.92 -2.30 20.80
CA CYS A 359 -2.54 -2.41 21.27
C CYS A 359 -1.50 -2.04 20.20
N VAL A 360 -1.61 -2.62 19.00
CA VAL A 360 -0.66 -2.41 17.89
C VAL A 360 -0.69 -0.96 17.39
N PHE A 361 -1.87 -0.34 17.41
CA PHE A 361 -2.10 1.04 17.00
C PHE A 361 -2.27 1.99 18.20
N ALA A 362 -1.76 1.61 19.38
CA ALA A 362 -1.85 2.46 20.56
C ALA A 362 -1.16 3.80 20.33
N LEU A 363 -1.90 4.91 20.46
CA LEU A 363 -1.38 6.26 20.22
C LEU A 363 -0.68 6.79 21.45
N GLN A 364 0.54 7.32 21.32
CA GLN A 364 1.24 8.07 22.36
C GLN A 364 0.61 9.44 22.57
N ALA A 365 0.29 10.13 21.48
CA ALA A 365 -0.33 11.45 21.49
C ALA A 365 -1.54 11.47 20.53
N PRO A 366 -2.77 11.22 21.02
CA PRO A 366 -3.97 11.17 20.18
C PRO A 366 -4.25 12.45 19.39
N GLY A 367 -3.79 13.61 19.89
CA GLY A 367 -3.90 14.91 19.22
C GLY A 367 -2.72 15.29 18.34
N ALA A 368 -1.77 14.39 18.07
CA ALA A 368 -0.68 14.66 17.15
C ALA A 368 -1.23 14.88 15.73
N ALA A 369 -0.92 16.03 15.14
CA ALA A 369 -1.31 16.37 13.79
C ALA A 369 -0.40 15.68 12.77
N ALA A 370 -0.99 15.15 11.71
CA ALA A 370 -0.29 14.56 10.60
C ALA A 370 0.44 15.61 9.75
N GLY A 371 1.45 15.15 9.04
CA GLY A 371 2.18 15.88 8.00
C GLY A 371 3.06 14.89 7.24
N PRO A 372 3.93 15.34 6.33
CA PRO A 372 4.73 14.44 5.51
C PRO A 372 5.85 13.72 6.27
N GLY A 373 6.09 14.06 7.54
CA GLY A 373 7.20 13.52 8.32
C GLY A 373 8.56 14.00 7.80
N PRO A 374 9.65 13.27 8.07
CA PRO A 374 10.99 13.60 7.56
C PRO A 374 11.15 13.30 6.05
N PHE A 375 10.12 12.78 5.37
CA PHE A 375 10.17 12.35 3.97
C PHE A 375 9.85 13.48 2.99
N VAL A 376 10.32 14.68 3.32
CA VAL A 376 10.27 15.86 2.46
C VAL A 376 11.64 16.04 1.77
N ASN A 377 11.68 16.70 0.61
CA ASN A 377 12.92 16.89 -0.15
C ASN A 377 14.00 17.63 0.63
#